data_AF-A0A150GIX2-F1
#
_entry.id   AF-A0A150GIX2-F1
#
_cell.length_a   1.000
_cell.length_b   1.000
_cell.length_c   1.000
_cell.angle_alpha   90.00
_cell.angle_beta   90.00
_cell.angle_gamma   90.00
#
_symmetry.space_group_name_H-M   'P 1'
#
loop_
_entity.id
_entity.type
_entity.pdbx_description
1 polymer ?
#
loop_
_entity_poly.entity_id
_entity_poly.type
_entity_poly.pdbx_seq_one_letter_code
_entity_poly.pdbx_strand_id
1 'polypeptide(L)'
;MGLDLLFLLDVTVSMKPYRDAVVGEIGKIVTYLEAMFKYSKNNIRVGVVGYRDLHLTPRFELKPFTPITTGGEGSIKEWLGKLEFKTSTANDHPEDVHGGLEKAASDELGWSNQARTIIHIADAPGHGRRLAPPDAWWGPKGDNHPDFDADGSILTGLLRKLRVELQVQTYKFIHVVDPKRKVPDTAAMLQEFHKACGDPAWISEAEWQGDEEMALEVVAAASESIQQSVSTRGGLRLAPPERNFVLDPAEPDWDSVKDMAAVTSAHQIELLDSINTLLRLIRSDKHISIKSDEQDRARVRIAPRPFAKGKNRLAYYARFYPSGLAAGEVHEVVVKEFLAADGSSNSALSYKAQMETQTVASFLAGEFNRHVEEAGLNMPRIEYAPCKLLAVVQRERPVKLVKFYLMEPLLLGSMHKWNNNYGFQDLADPQPHMQAFSHWTHVVTDEMLMVVDLQGFRTLNQKDNIDIVLIDPAIHCVKSGFYGATNMASLGGFEAFLHSHNNPMFANLGGHDGNCEALVMDCKDFRQGC
;
A
#
# COMPACT_ATOMS: atom_id res chain seq x y z
N MET A 1 0.27 10.41 15.54
CA MET A 1 0.12 9.44 14.45
C MET A 1 0.03 8.09 15.10
N GLY A 2 -1.05 7.34 14.94
CA GLY A 2 -1.20 6.08 15.65
C GLY A 2 -1.93 5.02 14.85
N LEU A 3 -1.65 3.77 15.19
CA LEU A 3 -2.21 2.56 14.61
C LEU A 3 -2.91 1.77 15.72
N ASP A 4 -4.12 1.32 15.45
CA ASP A 4 -4.77 0.23 16.17
C ASP A 4 -4.70 -1.02 15.30
N LEU A 5 -3.93 -2.02 15.73
CA LEU A 5 -3.79 -3.31 15.08
C LEU A 5 -4.53 -4.37 15.89
N LEU A 6 -5.61 -4.90 15.34
CA LEU A 6 -6.40 -5.96 15.96
C LEU A 6 -6.03 -7.33 15.38
N PHE A 7 -5.70 -8.28 16.25
CA PHE A 7 -5.69 -9.69 15.89
C PHE A 7 -7.04 -10.31 16.25
N LEU A 8 -7.80 -10.72 15.24
CA LEU A 8 -9.03 -11.50 15.39
C LEU A 8 -8.65 -12.97 15.13
N LEU A 9 -8.73 -13.80 16.16
CA LEU A 9 -8.14 -15.14 16.16
C LEU A 9 -9.20 -16.19 16.44
N ASP A 10 -9.25 -17.19 15.59
CA ASP A 10 -9.81 -18.48 15.94
C ASP A 10 -8.91 -19.14 17.00
N VAL A 11 -9.49 -19.46 18.16
CA VAL A 11 -8.78 -20.07 19.29
C VAL A 11 -9.43 -21.39 19.73
N THR A 12 -9.96 -22.16 18.79
CA THR A 12 -10.47 -23.51 19.05
C THR A 12 -9.40 -24.59 18.89
N VAL A 13 -9.78 -25.85 19.10
CA VAL A 13 -8.84 -26.97 19.15
C VAL A 13 -8.19 -27.27 17.79
N SER A 14 -8.87 -27.00 16.69
CA SER A 14 -8.35 -27.20 15.33
C SER A 14 -7.11 -26.35 15.09
N MET A 15 -7.09 -25.15 15.66
CA MET A 15 -5.96 -24.22 15.64
C MET A 15 -4.81 -24.59 16.61
N LYS A 16 -5.00 -25.54 17.52
CA LYS A 16 -3.97 -25.93 18.52
C LYS A 16 -2.63 -26.38 17.93
N PRO A 17 -2.55 -27.14 16.81
CA PRO A 17 -1.28 -27.49 16.16
C PRO A 17 -0.51 -26.26 15.66
N TYR A 18 -1.21 -25.16 15.37
CA TYR A 18 -0.65 -23.93 14.82
C TYR A 18 -0.38 -22.86 15.88
N ARG A 19 -0.91 -23.02 17.10
CA ARG A 19 -0.83 -22.04 18.20
C ARG A 19 0.56 -21.42 18.35
N ASP A 20 1.58 -22.24 18.54
CA ASP A 20 2.92 -21.71 18.86
C ASP A 20 3.52 -20.93 17.67
N ALA A 21 3.19 -21.34 16.44
CA ALA A 21 3.56 -20.60 15.23
C ALA A 21 2.79 -19.28 15.12
N VAL A 22 1.45 -19.27 15.30
CA VAL A 22 0.60 -18.06 15.36
C VAL A 22 1.12 -17.07 16.38
N VAL A 23 1.37 -17.52 17.61
CA VAL A 23 1.87 -16.67 18.69
C VAL A 23 3.28 -16.15 18.39
N GLY A 24 4.15 -17.01 17.83
CA GLY A 24 5.49 -16.64 17.42
C GLY A 24 5.48 -15.53 16.37
N GLU A 25 4.69 -15.68 15.31
CA GLU A 25 4.58 -14.73 14.22
C GLU A 25 3.94 -13.39 14.65
N ILE A 26 2.88 -13.40 15.47
CA ILE A 26 2.37 -12.17 16.07
C ILE A 26 3.46 -11.48 16.90
N GLY A 27 4.26 -12.27 17.62
CA GLY A 27 5.43 -11.76 18.34
C GLY A 27 6.47 -11.10 17.42
N LYS A 28 6.71 -11.64 16.23
CA LYS A 28 7.60 -11.05 15.22
C LYS A 28 7.03 -9.76 14.65
N ILE A 29 5.75 -9.76 14.22
CA ILE A 29 5.03 -8.57 13.73
C ILE A 29 5.18 -7.41 14.72
N VAL A 30 4.94 -7.68 16.00
CA VAL A 30 5.04 -6.68 17.06
C VAL A 30 6.47 -6.14 17.18
N THR A 31 7.46 -7.02 17.07
CA THR A 31 8.87 -6.64 17.15
C THR A 31 9.27 -5.78 15.95
N TYR A 32 8.85 -6.15 14.73
CA TYR A 32 9.09 -5.37 13.52
C TYR A 32 8.41 -4.00 13.57
N LEU A 33 7.15 -3.92 13.99
CA LEU A 33 6.44 -2.63 14.10
C LEU A 33 7.07 -1.72 15.16
N GLU A 34 7.47 -2.24 16.31
CA GLU A 34 8.18 -1.45 17.32
C GLU A 34 9.53 -0.95 16.78
N ALA A 35 10.24 -1.77 16.02
CA ALA A 35 11.52 -1.42 15.41
C ALA A 35 11.38 -0.42 14.24
N MET A 36 10.37 -0.54 13.39
CA MET A 36 10.14 0.40 12.27
C MET A 36 9.66 1.76 12.77
N PHE A 37 8.80 1.78 13.79
CA PHE A 37 8.11 3.00 14.25
C PHE A 37 8.53 3.43 15.66
N LYS A 38 9.79 3.23 16.06
CA LYS A 38 10.30 3.51 17.42
C LYS A 38 9.87 4.86 18.00
N TYR A 39 9.94 5.93 17.22
CA TYR A 39 9.57 7.29 17.66
C TYR A 39 8.05 7.52 17.80
N SER A 40 7.25 6.64 17.20
CA SER A 40 5.78 6.65 17.25
C SER A 40 5.19 5.43 17.97
N LYS A 41 6.02 4.60 18.63
CA LYS A 41 5.59 3.32 19.18
C LYS A 41 4.45 3.43 20.21
N ASN A 42 4.44 4.49 21.01
CA ASN A 42 3.38 4.74 21.99
C ASN A 42 2.02 5.01 21.34
N ASN A 43 2.03 5.33 20.05
CA ASN A 43 0.82 5.52 19.27
C ASN A 43 0.44 4.25 18.48
N ILE A 44 1.26 3.20 18.47
CA ILE A 44 0.89 1.89 17.94
C ILE A 44 0.32 1.08 19.09
N ARG A 45 -0.94 0.66 18.97
CA ARG A 45 -1.65 -0.14 19.96
C ARG A 45 -2.09 -1.45 19.34
N VAL A 46 -2.01 -2.52 20.12
CA VAL A 46 -2.38 -3.87 19.71
C VAL A 46 -3.52 -4.36 20.58
N GLY A 47 -4.55 -4.90 19.94
CA GLY A 47 -5.69 -5.57 20.57
C GLY A 47 -5.80 -7.01 20.09
N VAL A 48 -6.50 -7.84 20.85
CA VAL A 48 -6.80 -9.23 20.45
C VAL A 48 -8.24 -9.57 20.77
N VAL A 49 -8.90 -10.25 19.83
CA VAL A 49 -10.15 -10.96 20.04
C VAL A 49 -9.89 -12.41 19.70
N GLY A 50 -9.82 -13.28 20.71
CA GLY A 50 -9.92 -14.72 20.51
C GLY A 50 -11.39 -15.12 20.54
N TYR A 51 -11.91 -15.77 19.50
CA TYR A 51 -13.26 -16.31 19.49
C TYR A 51 -13.24 -17.84 19.38
N ARG A 52 -14.31 -18.46 19.86
CA ARG A 52 -14.52 -19.90 19.91
C ARG A 52 -15.98 -20.18 19.58
N ASP A 53 -16.30 -21.44 19.28
CA ASP A 53 -17.66 -21.92 19.13
C ASP A 53 -18.64 -21.52 20.28
N LEU A 54 -19.93 -21.50 19.94
CA LEU A 54 -21.06 -21.03 20.73
C LEU A 54 -21.22 -21.74 22.09
N HIS A 55 -20.83 -23.02 22.20
CA HIS A 55 -20.94 -23.78 23.45
C HIS A 55 -19.69 -23.73 24.34
N LEU A 56 -18.59 -23.11 23.90
CA LEU A 56 -17.36 -23.04 24.66
C LEU A 56 -17.39 -21.88 25.68
N THR A 57 -16.86 -22.14 26.88
CA THR A 57 -16.79 -21.13 27.96
C THR A 57 -15.35 -20.97 28.49
N PRO A 58 -14.80 -19.74 28.53
CA PRO A 58 -15.39 -18.53 27.96
C PRO A 58 -15.42 -18.62 26.42
N ARG A 59 -16.45 -18.01 25.82
CA ARG A 59 -16.63 -17.97 24.35
C ARG A 59 -15.64 -17.02 23.68
N PHE A 60 -15.26 -15.96 24.37
CA PHE A 60 -14.33 -14.94 23.87
C PHE A 60 -13.21 -14.65 24.86
N GLU A 61 -12.05 -14.27 24.33
CA GLU A 61 -10.92 -13.71 25.06
C GLU A 61 -10.61 -12.33 24.49
N LEU A 62 -10.73 -11.28 25.32
CA LEU A 62 -10.56 -9.92 24.85
C LEU A 62 -9.32 -9.28 25.50
N LYS A 63 -8.43 -8.79 24.64
CA LYS A 63 -7.39 -7.83 25.00
C LYS A 63 -7.73 -6.49 24.35
N PRO A 64 -8.19 -5.49 25.12
CA PRO A 64 -8.35 -4.13 24.62
C PRO A 64 -7.04 -3.55 24.08
N PHE A 65 -7.14 -2.52 23.24
CA PHE A 65 -5.97 -1.88 22.63
C PHE A 65 -5.03 -1.29 23.69
N THR A 66 -3.81 -1.80 23.75
CA THR A 66 -2.73 -1.26 24.59
C THR A 66 -1.52 -0.90 23.73
N PRO A 67 -0.72 0.13 24.09
CA PRO A 67 0.52 0.44 23.39
C PRO A 67 1.41 -0.80 23.19
N ILE A 68 2.11 -0.84 22.07
CA ILE A 68 2.99 -1.93 21.72
C ILE A 68 4.18 -2.02 22.70
N THR A 69 4.39 -3.20 23.27
CA THR A 69 5.54 -3.48 24.15
C THR A 69 6.09 -4.86 23.81
N THR A 70 7.38 -4.94 23.46
CA THR A 70 8.06 -6.22 23.14
C THR A 70 8.46 -7.04 24.37
N GLY A 71 8.31 -6.50 25.59
CA GLY A 71 8.61 -7.22 26.84
C GLY A 71 8.00 -6.60 28.10
N GLY A 72 8.05 -7.34 29.20
CA GLY A 72 7.47 -6.96 30.50
C GLY A 72 6.03 -7.44 30.70
N GLU A 73 5.53 -7.20 31.91
CA GLU A 73 4.17 -7.56 32.32
C GLU A 73 3.12 -6.81 31.47
N GLY A 74 2.15 -7.53 30.93
CA GLY A 74 1.09 -6.99 30.08
C GLY A 74 1.44 -6.88 28.59
N SER A 75 2.62 -7.36 28.18
CA SER A 75 3.01 -7.45 26.77
C SER A 75 2.08 -8.38 25.99
N ILE A 76 1.95 -8.13 24.70
CA ILE A 76 1.15 -8.96 23.79
C ILE A 76 1.66 -10.41 23.76
N LYS A 77 2.98 -10.62 23.81
CA LYS A 77 3.59 -11.96 23.86
C LYS A 77 3.19 -12.71 25.12
N GLU A 78 3.20 -12.06 26.28
CA GLU A 78 2.74 -12.67 27.53
C GLU A 78 1.25 -13.03 27.48
N TRP A 79 0.42 -12.11 26.96
CA TRP A 79 -1.01 -12.34 26.85
C TRP A 79 -1.34 -13.50 25.91
N LEU A 80 -0.72 -13.53 24.72
CA LEU A 80 -0.86 -14.64 23.78
C LEU A 80 -0.36 -15.97 24.35
N GLY A 81 0.70 -15.93 25.16
CA GLY A 81 1.21 -17.10 25.87
C GLY A 81 0.20 -17.70 26.86
N LYS A 82 -0.75 -16.90 27.37
CA LYS A 82 -1.84 -17.34 28.27
C LYS A 82 -3.10 -17.77 27.52
N LEU A 83 -3.16 -17.59 26.20
CA LEU A 83 -4.33 -17.90 25.39
C LEU A 83 -4.54 -19.43 25.31
N GLU A 84 -5.69 -19.88 25.77
CA GLU A 84 -6.07 -21.30 25.78
C GLU A 84 -6.86 -21.68 24.53
N PHE A 85 -6.35 -22.67 23.79
CA PHE A 85 -7.03 -23.26 22.64
C PHE A 85 -7.85 -24.45 23.15
N LYS A 86 -9.16 -24.24 23.34
CA LYS A 86 -10.01 -25.17 24.11
C LYS A 86 -10.53 -26.31 23.24
N THR A 87 -10.55 -27.51 23.82
CA THR A 87 -11.14 -28.72 23.24
C THR A 87 -12.67 -28.68 23.35
N SER A 88 -13.35 -28.87 22.23
CA SER A 88 -14.76 -29.21 22.17
C SER A 88 -14.94 -30.73 22.08
N THR A 89 -15.96 -31.28 22.73
CA THR A 89 -16.44 -32.65 22.46
C THR A 89 -17.62 -32.67 21.49
N ALA A 90 -18.11 -31.50 21.08
CA ALA A 90 -19.12 -31.39 20.04
C ALA A 90 -18.46 -31.65 18.69
N ASN A 91 -19.10 -32.46 17.85
CA ASN A 91 -18.68 -32.71 16.48
C ASN A 91 -19.25 -31.60 15.58
N ASP A 92 -18.75 -30.39 15.79
CA ASP A 92 -19.11 -29.16 15.09
C ASP A 92 -17.83 -28.55 14.51
N HIS A 93 -17.86 -28.22 13.22
CA HIS A 93 -16.69 -27.71 12.49
C HIS A 93 -16.68 -26.18 12.34
N PRO A 94 -17.82 -25.50 12.12
CA PRO A 94 -17.86 -24.05 12.10
C PRO A 94 -17.65 -23.42 13.47
N GLU A 95 -17.20 -22.17 13.45
CA GLU A 95 -16.91 -21.39 14.64
C GLU A 95 -17.77 -20.12 14.71
N ASP A 96 -17.75 -19.46 15.87
CA ASP A 96 -18.51 -18.22 16.08
C ASP A 96 -17.81 -16.97 15.50
N VAL A 97 -17.63 -16.97 14.19
CA VAL A 97 -17.01 -15.86 13.46
C VAL A 97 -17.83 -14.57 13.61
N HIS A 98 -19.16 -14.64 13.55
CA HIS A 98 -20.02 -13.45 13.74
C HIS A 98 -19.84 -12.83 15.12
N GLY A 99 -19.79 -13.62 16.19
CA GLY A 99 -19.53 -13.10 17.53
C GLY A 99 -18.11 -12.53 17.67
N GLY A 100 -17.12 -13.15 17.03
CA GLY A 100 -15.77 -12.58 16.92
C GLY A 100 -15.76 -11.20 16.26
N LEU A 101 -16.46 -11.04 15.13
CA LEU A 101 -16.62 -9.75 14.45
C LEU A 101 -17.41 -8.73 15.29
N GLU A 102 -18.43 -9.16 16.02
CA GLU A 102 -19.17 -8.31 16.94
C GLU A 102 -18.26 -7.77 18.04
N LYS A 103 -17.41 -8.63 18.63
CA LYS A 103 -16.42 -8.21 19.63
C LYS A 103 -15.34 -7.31 19.04
N ALA A 104 -14.91 -7.56 17.80
CA ALA A 104 -14.02 -6.66 17.06
C ALA A 104 -14.63 -5.27 16.86
N ALA A 105 -15.95 -5.18 16.75
CA ALA A 105 -16.69 -3.93 16.59
C ALA A 105 -17.25 -3.37 17.91
N SER A 106 -16.86 -3.92 19.06
CA SER A 106 -17.37 -3.50 20.36
C SER A 106 -16.58 -2.34 20.96
N ASP A 107 -17.25 -1.54 21.80
CA ASP A 107 -16.60 -0.44 22.52
C ASP A 107 -15.59 -0.95 23.57
N GLU A 108 -15.69 -2.22 23.98
CA GLU A 108 -14.79 -2.87 24.93
C GLU A 108 -13.33 -2.87 24.45
N LEU A 109 -13.09 -2.91 23.13
CA LEU A 109 -11.74 -2.85 22.57
C LEU A 109 -11.11 -1.46 22.65
N GLY A 110 -11.92 -0.40 22.56
CA GLY A 110 -11.44 0.98 22.66
C GLY A 110 -10.64 1.48 21.44
N TRP A 111 -11.14 1.27 20.22
CA TRP A 111 -10.61 1.90 19.00
C TRP A 111 -10.48 3.42 19.19
N SER A 112 -9.31 4.00 18.92
CA SER A 112 -9.08 5.43 19.12
C SER A 112 -8.09 6.05 18.12
N ASN A 113 -7.22 5.24 17.53
CA ASN A 113 -6.29 5.74 16.53
C ASN A 113 -6.95 5.92 15.17
N GLN A 114 -6.31 6.70 14.29
CA GLN A 114 -6.82 6.98 12.95
C GLN A 114 -6.53 5.82 11.99
N ALA A 115 -5.32 5.24 12.05
CA ALA A 115 -5.02 4.01 11.32
C ALA A 115 -5.55 2.82 12.12
N ARG A 116 -6.28 1.93 11.45
CA ARG A 116 -7.02 0.82 12.03
C ARG A 116 -6.91 -0.37 11.07
N THR A 117 -6.34 -1.46 11.56
CA THR A 117 -6.08 -2.68 10.78
C THR A 117 -6.61 -3.88 11.54
N ILE A 118 -7.26 -4.80 10.84
CA ILE A 118 -7.67 -6.11 11.36
C ILE A 118 -6.90 -7.19 10.62
N ILE A 119 -6.26 -8.07 11.39
CA ILE A 119 -5.67 -9.32 10.91
C ILE A 119 -6.51 -10.45 11.48
N HIS A 120 -7.26 -11.12 10.61
CA HIS A 120 -8.13 -12.23 10.98
C HIS A 120 -7.46 -13.56 10.60
N ILE A 121 -7.20 -14.43 11.57
CA ILE A 121 -6.52 -15.72 11.37
C ILE A 121 -7.45 -16.85 11.80
N ALA A 122 -7.78 -17.77 10.88
CA ALA A 122 -8.66 -18.91 11.17
C ALA A 122 -8.44 -20.09 10.21
N ASP A 123 -8.72 -21.31 10.69
CA ASP A 123 -8.75 -22.54 9.87
C ASP A 123 -10.17 -23.04 9.56
N ALA A 124 -11.18 -22.58 10.30
CA ALA A 124 -12.57 -22.98 10.16
C ALA A 124 -13.51 -21.84 9.71
N PRO A 125 -14.60 -22.14 8.96
CA PRO A 125 -15.59 -21.15 8.54
C PRO A 125 -16.52 -20.77 9.70
N GLY A 126 -17.29 -19.69 9.55
CA GLY A 126 -18.35 -19.34 10.48
C GLY A 126 -19.61 -20.19 10.31
N HIS A 127 -20.45 -20.26 11.35
CA HIS A 127 -21.78 -20.89 11.24
C HIS A 127 -22.63 -20.26 10.13
N GLY A 128 -23.43 -21.09 9.47
CA GLY A 128 -24.32 -20.70 8.39
C GLY A 128 -23.94 -21.33 7.06
N ARG A 129 -24.95 -21.83 6.34
CA ARG A 129 -24.73 -22.71 5.15
C ARG A 129 -24.00 -22.01 4.01
N ARG A 130 -24.13 -20.68 3.92
CA ARG A 130 -23.45 -19.85 2.92
C ARG A 130 -21.96 -19.69 3.16
N LEU A 131 -21.50 -19.86 4.41
CA LEU A 131 -20.10 -19.66 4.80
C LEU A 131 -19.27 -20.94 4.68
N ALA A 132 -19.91 -22.10 4.58
CA ALA A 132 -19.23 -23.38 4.39
C ALA A 132 -19.09 -23.74 2.90
N PRO A 133 -18.02 -24.45 2.51
CA PRO A 133 -17.88 -24.94 1.14
C PRO A 133 -18.96 -25.98 0.81
N PRO A 134 -19.53 -25.99 -0.41
CA PRO A 134 -20.61 -26.90 -0.79
C PRO A 134 -20.25 -28.40 -0.67
N ASP A 135 -18.96 -28.72 -0.80
CA ASP A 135 -18.37 -30.06 -0.75
C ASP A 135 -17.57 -30.33 0.54
N ALA A 136 -17.84 -29.56 1.60
CA ALA A 136 -17.30 -29.79 2.94
C ALA A 136 -17.36 -31.29 3.31
N TRP A 137 -16.23 -31.90 3.68
CA TRP A 137 -16.16 -33.33 4.02
C TRP A 137 -17.03 -33.70 5.24
N TRP A 138 -17.28 -32.72 6.13
CA TRP A 138 -18.16 -32.82 7.28
C TRP A 138 -19.65 -32.68 6.90
N GLY A 139 -19.93 -32.24 5.67
CA GLY A 139 -21.25 -32.14 5.07
C GLY A 139 -22.18 -31.14 5.78
N PRO A 140 -23.43 -30.99 5.30
CA PRO A 140 -24.42 -30.06 5.87
C PRO A 140 -24.90 -30.44 7.28
N LYS A 141 -24.37 -31.52 7.88
CA LYS A 141 -24.69 -31.99 9.23
C LYS A 141 -23.61 -31.69 10.26
N GLY A 142 -22.46 -31.17 9.87
CA GLY A 142 -21.42 -30.80 10.83
C GLY A 142 -21.43 -29.32 11.21
N ASP A 143 -22.48 -28.58 10.83
CA ASP A 143 -22.89 -27.33 11.50
C ASP A 143 -24.09 -27.71 12.37
N ASN A 144 -23.88 -27.77 13.69
CA ASN A 144 -24.92 -28.17 14.63
C ASN A 144 -25.83 -27.01 15.04
N HIS A 145 -25.65 -25.84 14.44
CA HIS A 145 -26.41 -24.65 14.75
C HIS A 145 -27.43 -24.26 13.67
N PRO A 146 -28.50 -23.52 14.05
CA PRO A 146 -29.42 -22.96 13.07
C PRO A 146 -28.71 -22.03 12.10
N ASP A 147 -29.18 -22.00 10.84
CA ASP A 147 -28.72 -21.08 9.79
C ASP A 147 -29.25 -19.65 10.08
N PHE A 148 -28.72 -19.02 11.13
CA PHE A 148 -29.28 -17.81 11.75
C PHE A 148 -29.06 -16.54 10.93
N ASP A 149 -28.09 -16.55 10.00
CA ASP A 149 -27.77 -15.45 9.07
C ASP A 149 -27.95 -15.90 7.61
N ALA A 150 -29.02 -16.67 7.35
CA ALA A 150 -29.30 -17.26 6.03
C ALA A 150 -29.41 -16.21 4.90
N ASP A 151 -29.85 -14.98 5.23
CA ASP A 151 -29.93 -13.86 4.27
C ASP A 151 -28.66 -12.99 4.22
N GLY A 152 -27.70 -13.23 5.11
CA GLY A 152 -26.43 -12.51 5.22
C GLY A 152 -26.52 -11.09 5.76
N SER A 153 -27.68 -10.68 6.29
CA SER A 153 -27.91 -9.32 6.77
C SER A 153 -27.05 -8.98 8.00
N ILE A 154 -26.80 -9.95 8.88
CA ILE A 154 -25.99 -9.75 10.10
C ILE A 154 -24.53 -9.55 9.71
N LEU A 155 -23.97 -10.44 8.87
CA LEU A 155 -22.60 -10.30 8.37
C LEU A 155 -22.41 -8.94 7.67
N THR A 156 -23.35 -8.55 6.82
CA THR A 156 -23.33 -7.26 6.11
C THR A 156 -23.29 -6.09 7.10
N GLY A 157 -24.14 -6.13 8.14
CA GLY A 157 -24.15 -5.12 9.19
C GLY A 157 -22.82 -5.01 9.95
N LEU A 158 -22.22 -6.15 10.32
CA LEU A 158 -20.96 -6.22 11.04
C LEU A 158 -19.78 -5.67 10.21
N LEU A 159 -19.64 -6.12 8.96
CA LEU A 159 -18.56 -5.65 8.08
C LEU A 159 -18.72 -4.17 7.74
N ARG A 160 -19.96 -3.70 7.52
CA ARG A 160 -20.24 -2.26 7.33
C ARG A 160 -19.87 -1.46 8.57
N LYS A 161 -20.18 -1.95 9.77
CA LYS A 161 -19.80 -1.28 11.02
C LYS A 161 -18.28 -1.15 11.14
N LEU A 162 -17.53 -2.22 10.90
CA LEU A 162 -16.06 -2.18 10.92
C LEU A 162 -15.50 -1.21 9.88
N ARG A 163 -15.95 -1.30 8.63
CA ARG A 163 -15.39 -0.52 7.52
C ARG A 163 -15.82 0.95 7.52
N VAL A 164 -17.12 1.21 7.70
CA VAL A 164 -17.70 2.54 7.48
C VAL A 164 -17.78 3.34 8.78
N GLU A 165 -18.28 2.72 9.85
CA GLU A 165 -18.52 3.42 11.13
C GLU A 165 -17.21 3.50 11.93
N LEU A 166 -16.50 2.38 12.05
CA LEU A 166 -15.20 2.29 12.68
C LEU A 166 -14.04 2.58 11.73
N GLN A 167 -14.28 2.89 10.45
CA GLN A 167 -13.25 3.34 9.51
C GLN A 167 -12.00 2.46 9.50
N VAL A 168 -12.14 1.14 9.66
CA VAL A 168 -11.01 0.20 9.53
C VAL A 168 -10.52 0.28 8.09
N GLN A 169 -9.26 0.67 7.87
CA GLN A 169 -8.73 0.86 6.51
C GLN A 169 -8.36 -0.47 5.85
N THR A 170 -7.84 -1.40 6.64
CA THR A 170 -7.31 -2.66 6.12
C THR A 170 -7.89 -3.85 6.88
N TYR A 171 -8.43 -4.80 6.14
CA TYR A 171 -8.84 -6.11 6.65
C TYR A 171 -8.04 -7.17 5.89
N LYS A 172 -7.14 -7.87 6.59
CA LYS A 172 -6.38 -9.00 6.03
C LYS A 172 -6.85 -10.28 6.69
N PHE A 173 -7.26 -11.24 5.88
CA PHE A 173 -7.60 -12.58 6.33
C PHE A 173 -6.44 -13.54 6.00
N ILE A 174 -6.03 -14.33 6.98
CA ILE A 174 -5.01 -15.36 6.85
C ILE A 174 -5.67 -16.72 7.01
N HIS A 175 -5.70 -17.49 5.93
CA HIS A 175 -6.19 -18.86 5.92
C HIS A 175 -5.15 -19.77 6.55
N VAL A 176 -5.47 -20.39 7.69
CA VAL A 176 -4.67 -21.50 8.20
C VAL A 176 -5.13 -22.77 7.50
N VAL A 177 -4.27 -23.32 6.65
CA VAL A 177 -4.63 -24.44 5.77
C VAL A 177 -4.13 -25.75 6.36
N ASP A 178 -5.02 -26.74 6.48
CA ASP A 178 -4.62 -28.12 6.70
C ASP A 178 -3.86 -28.62 5.46
N PRO A 179 -2.57 -29.03 5.56
CA PRO A 179 -1.78 -29.49 4.42
C PRO A 179 -2.39 -30.64 3.62
N LYS A 180 -3.37 -31.36 4.20
CA LYS A 180 -4.10 -32.43 3.52
C LYS A 180 -5.21 -31.93 2.59
N ARG A 181 -5.51 -30.63 2.60
CA ARG A 181 -6.61 -30.03 1.82
C ARG A 181 -6.06 -29.23 0.64
N LYS A 182 -6.85 -29.22 -0.44
CA LYS A 182 -6.52 -28.49 -1.67
C LYS A 182 -7.02 -27.04 -1.66
N VAL A 183 -7.98 -26.73 -0.80
CA VAL A 183 -8.65 -25.43 -0.68
C VAL A 183 -8.88 -25.16 0.81
N PRO A 184 -8.68 -23.92 1.31
CA PRO A 184 -9.01 -23.57 2.68
C PRO A 184 -10.51 -23.68 2.96
N ASP A 185 -10.89 -24.17 4.15
CA ASP A 185 -12.32 -24.26 4.52
C ASP A 185 -13.02 -22.91 4.64
N THR A 186 -12.22 -21.88 4.89
CA THR A 186 -12.64 -20.49 5.02
C THR A 186 -12.87 -19.82 3.65
N ALA A 187 -12.54 -20.46 2.53
CA ALA A 187 -12.67 -19.85 1.20
C ALA A 187 -14.11 -19.42 0.84
N ALA A 188 -15.10 -20.26 1.14
CA ALA A 188 -16.52 -19.94 0.88
C ALA A 188 -17.00 -18.76 1.77
N MET A 189 -16.59 -18.76 3.04
CA MET A 189 -16.84 -17.65 3.95
C MET A 189 -16.28 -16.34 3.41
N LEU A 190 -15.05 -16.32 2.87
CA LEU A 190 -14.45 -15.08 2.37
C LEU A 190 -15.11 -14.58 1.09
N GLN A 191 -15.58 -15.48 0.21
CA GLN A 191 -16.43 -15.08 -0.92
C GLN A 191 -17.69 -14.34 -0.46
N GLU A 192 -18.30 -14.79 0.64
CA GLU A 192 -19.45 -14.11 1.24
C GLU A 192 -19.08 -12.80 1.94
N PHE A 193 -17.89 -12.70 2.53
CA PHE A 193 -17.37 -11.43 3.09
C PHE A 193 -17.17 -10.38 2.01
N HIS A 194 -16.55 -10.77 0.88
CA HIS A 194 -16.35 -9.90 -0.28
C HIS A 194 -17.66 -9.34 -0.83
N LYS A 195 -18.70 -10.18 -0.90
CA LYS A 195 -20.06 -9.75 -1.29
C LYS A 195 -20.67 -8.78 -0.27
N ALA A 196 -20.48 -9.04 1.02
CA ALA A 196 -21.14 -8.31 2.10
C ALA A 196 -20.45 -7.00 2.50
N CYS A 197 -19.15 -6.84 2.26
CA CYS A 197 -18.37 -5.68 2.76
C CYS A 197 -18.57 -4.36 1.98
N GLY A 198 -19.27 -4.41 0.84
CA GLY A 198 -19.56 -3.26 -0.02
C GLY A 198 -18.36 -2.71 -0.82
N ASP A 199 -17.17 -3.29 -0.68
CA ASP A 199 -15.98 -3.03 -1.51
C ASP A 199 -15.05 -4.24 -1.38
N PRO A 200 -15.11 -5.18 -2.33
CA PRO A 200 -14.30 -6.39 -2.27
C PRO A 200 -12.80 -6.11 -2.12
N ALA A 201 -12.29 -4.96 -2.59
CA ALA A 201 -10.87 -4.63 -2.47
C ALA A 201 -10.43 -4.27 -1.05
N TRP A 202 -11.37 -4.05 -0.11
CA TRP A 202 -11.07 -3.74 1.29
C TRP A 202 -10.54 -4.95 2.07
N ILE A 203 -10.96 -6.15 1.67
CA ILE A 203 -10.53 -7.41 2.27
C ILE A 203 -9.44 -7.99 1.38
N SER A 204 -8.30 -8.32 1.96
CA SER A 204 -7.23 -9.06 1.30
C SER A 204 -7.06 -10.41 1.99
N GLU A 205 -6.64 -11.41 1.22
CA GLU A 205 -6.48 -12.78 1.69
C GLU A 205 -5.01 -13.21 1.52
N ALA A 206 -4.55 -14.14 2.35
CA ALA A 206 -3.33 -14.92 2.14
C ALA A 206 -3.46 -16.28 2.81
N GLU A 207 -2.78 -17.28 2.27
CA GLU A 207 -2.66 -18.59 2.91
C GLU A 207 -1.44 -18.61 3.82
N TRP A 208 -1.58 -19.24 4.98
CA TRP A 208 -0.47 -19.49 5.88
C TRP A 208 0.50 -20.49 5.25
N GLN A 209 1.75 -20.08 5.00
CA GLN A 209 2.78 -20.93 4.39
C GLN A 209 3.77 -21.59 5.38
N GLY A 210 3.79 -21.19 6.66
CA GLY A 210 4.61 -21.88 7.70
C GLY A 210 5.87 -21.14 8.17
N ASP A 211 6.05 -19.90 7.77
CA ASP A 211 7.34 -19.18 7.77
C ASP A 211 7.18 -17.65 7.97
N GLU A 212 8.31 -16.92 8.00
CA GLU A 212 8.42 -15.48 8.29
C GLU A 212 7.60 -14.56 7.35
N GLU A 213 7.09 -15.09 6.24
CA GLU A 213 6.37 -14.36 5.19
C GLU A 213 5.10 -13.65 5.73
N MET A 214 4.34 -14.30 6.62
CA MET A 214 3.14 -13.70 7.21
C MET A 214 3.47 -12.43 8.01
N ALA A 215 4.54 -12.46 8.81
CA ALA A 215 4.89 -11.30 9.61
C ALA A 215 5.22 -10.08 8.73
N LEU A 216 5.90 -10.31 7.61
CA LEU A 216 6.27 -9.25 6.67
C LEU A 216 5.02 -8.69 5.96
N GLU A 217 4.10 -9.55 5.51
CA GLU A 217 2.84 -9.11 4.90
C GLU A 217 1.99 -8.26 5.86
N VAL A 218 1.86 -8.70 7.12
CA VAL A 218 1.09 -7.95 8.13
C VAL A 218 1.74 -6.62 8.45
N VAL A 219 3.07 -6.57 8.53
CA VAL A 219 3.82 -5.32 8.74
C VAL A 219 3.61 -4.36 7.56
N ALA A 220 3.59 -4.86 6.32
CA ALA A 220 3.29 -4.07 5.13
C ALA A 220 1.86 -3.50 5.19
N ALA A 221 0.86 -4.33 5.49
CA ALA A 221 -0.54 -3.92 5.64
C ALA A 221 -0.74 -2.85 6.74
N ALA A 222 -0.10 -3.03 7.90
CA ALA A 222 -0.12 -2.07 8.99
C ALA A 222 0.57 -0.74 8.61
N SER A 223 1.69 -0.82 7.89
CA SER A 223 2.44 0.35 7.43
C SER A 223 1.67 1.15 6.39
N GLU A 224 0.94 0.48 5.49
CA GLU A 224 0.05 1.12 4.54
C GLU A 224 -1.08 1.88 5.26
N SER A 225 -1.72 1.27 6.26
CA SER A 225 -2.75 1.93 7.08
C SER A 225 -2.22 3.19 7.76
N ILE A 226 -1.01 3.14 8.32
CA ILE A 226 -0.34 4.32 8.89
C ILE A 226 -0.17 5.37 7.80
N GLN A 227 0.48 5.05 6.69
CA GLN A 227 0.71 5.96 5.57
C GLN A 227 -0.60 6.60 5.08
N GLN A 228 -1.68 5.81 4.96
CA GLN A 228 -3.01 6.28 4.58
C GLN A 228 -3.51 7.36 5.55
N SER A 229 -3.49 7.08 6.85
CA SER A 229 -3.97 8.01 7.90
C SER A 229 -3.20 9.34 7.97
N VAL A 230 -1.90 9.32 7.67
CA VAL A 230 -1.03 10.49 7.83
C VAL A 230 -1.29 11.53 6.75
N SER A 231 -1.40 11.12 5.48
CA SER A 231 -1.70 12.08 4.42
C SER A 231 -3.07 12.74 4.58
N THR A 232 -4.03 12.09 5.24
CA THR A 232 -5.34 12.67 5.55
C THR A 232 -5.24 13.80 6.59
N ARG A 233 -4.25 13.78 7.50
CA ARG A 233 -4.01 14.86 8.48
C ARG A 233 -3.34 16.10 7.89
N GLY A 234 -2.54 15.93 6.83
CA GLY A 234 -1.86 17.04 6.15
C GLY A 234 -2.83 18.01 5.45
N GLY A 235 -4.07 17.59 5.20
CA GLY A 235 -5.15 18.45 4.73
C GLY A 235 -6.08 18.84 5.88
N LEU A 236 -6.10 20.12 6.27
CA LEU A 236 -7.11 20.71 7.17
C LEU A 236 -8.55 20.73 6.57
N ARG A 237 -8.85 19.85 5.62
CA ARG A 237 -10.15 19.70 4.98
C ARG A 237 -10.57 18.24 5.04
N LEU A 238 -11.83 18.00 5.38
CA LEU A 238 -12.49 16.71 5.10
C LEU A 238 -12.16 16.34 3.64
N ALA A 239 -11.61 15.14 3.44
CA ALA A 239 -11.35 14.66 2.09
C ALA A 239 -12.68 14.71 1.31
N PRO A 240 -12.69 15.29 0.09
CA PRO A 240 -13.90 15.30 -0.71
C PRO A 240 -14.35 13.85 -0.94
N PRO A 241 -15.68 13.59 -1.00
CA PRO A 241 -16.17 12.26 -1.23
C PRO A 241 -15.53 11.67 -2.50
N GLU A 242 -15.14 10.41 -2.43
CA GLU A 242 -14.63 9.69 -3.60
C GLU A 242 -15.76 9.50 -4.62
N ARG A 243 -15.40 9.42 -5.90
CA ARG A 243 -16.37 9.01 -6.93
C ARG A 243 -16.79 7.57 -6.71
N ASN A 244 -18.04 7.26 -7.05
CA ASN A 244 -18.45 5.87 -7.24
C ASN A 244 -17.82 5.33 -8.52
N PHE A 245 -17.15 4.17 -8.45
CA PHE A 245 -16.58 3.48 -9.60
C PHE A 245 -16.70 1.96 -9.40
N VAL A 246 -16.50 1.22 -10.49
CA VAL A 246 -16.38 -0.24 -10.48
C VAL A 246 -15.07 -0.56 -11.18
N LEU A 247 -14.21 -1.36 -10.53
CA LEU A 247 -12.96 -1.81 -11.11
C LEU A 247 -13.23 -2.87 -12.19
N ASP A 248 -12.45 -2.81 -13.26
CA ASP A 248 -12.46 -3.77 -14.35
C ASP A 248 -11.01 -4.12 -14.72
N PRO A 249 -10.45 -5.20 -14.16
CA PRO A 249 -9.03 -5.53 -14.33
C PRO A 249 -8.70 -5.97 -15.76
N ALA A 250 -9.69 -6.37 -16.55
CA ALA A 250 -9.51 -6.84 -17.91
C ALA A 250 -9.21 -5.68 -18.87
N GLU A 251 -8.36 -5.95 -19.86
CA GLU A 251 -8.14 -5.03 -20.97
C GLU A 251 -9.45 -4.86 -21.77
N PRO A 252 -9.84 -3.63 -22.15
CA PRO A 252 -11.08 -3.42 -22.88
C PRO A 252 -11.00 -3.93 -24.32
N ASP A 253 -12.15 -4.29 -24.88
CA ASP A 253 -12.30 -4.42 -26.33
C ASP A 253 -12.14 -3.04 -26.99
N TRP A 254 -10.95 -2.77 -27.52
CA TRP A 254 -10.59 -1.46 -28.08
C TRP A 254 -11.42 -1.03 -29.28
N ASP A 255 -12.08 -1.95 -29.99
CA ASP A 255 -12.98 -1.62 -31.10
C ASP A 255 -14.29 -1.00 -30.60
N SER A 256 -14.67 -1.30 -29.35
CA SER A 256 -15.82 -0.71 -28.67
C SER A 256 -15.53 0.64 -28.00
N VAL A 257 -14.26 0.98 -27.79
CA VAL A 257 -13.84 2.20 -27.08
C VAL A 257 -13.76 3.40 -28.03
N LYS A 258 -14.45 4.49 -27.66
CA LYS A 258 -14.52 5.71 -28.48
C LYS A 258 -13.17 6.43 -28.57
N ASP A 259 -12.86 6.90 -29.78
CA ASP A 259 -11.75 7.82 -30.03
C ASP A 259 -12.05 9.21 -29.45
N MET A 260 -11.08 9.77 -28.71
CA MET A 260 -11.14 11.12 -28.17
C MET A 260 -9.99 11.96 -28.71
N ALA A 261 -10.27 13.24 -28.99
CA ALA A 261 -9.24 14.20 -29.33
C ALA A 261 -8.51 14.61 -28.05
N ALA A 262 -7.18 14.55 -28.08
CA ALA A 262 -6.34 14.92 -26.96
C ALA A 262 -5.24 15.88 -27.40
N VAL A 263 -4.73 16.62 -26.42
CA VAL A 263 -3.51 17.40 -26.54
C VAL A 263 -2.58 16.90 -25.46
N THR A 264 -1.38 16.49 -25.86
CA THR A 264 -0.31 16.24 -24.90
C THR A 264 0.55 17.48 -24.82
N SER A 265 0.90 17.85 -23.59
CA SER A 265 1.99 18.80 -23.41
C SER A 265 3.27 17.99 -23.22
N ALA A 266 4.24 18.19 -24.11
CA ALA A 266 5.61 17.83 -23.80
C ALA A 266 6.07 18.79 -22.71
N HIS A 267 6.54 18.25 -21.59
CA HIS A 267 7.07 19.05 -20.50
C HIS A 267 8.57 18.98 -20.63
N GLN A 268 9.16 20.02 -21.21
CA GLN A 268 10.59 20.24 -21.03
C GLN A 268 10.75 20.86 -19.65
N ILE A 269 11.46 20.11 -18.81
CA ILE A 269 11.92 20.59 -17.52
C ILE A 269 12.94 21.68 -17.84
N GLU A 270 12.70 22.90 -17.37
CA GLU A 270 13.69 23.94 -17.52
C GLU A 270 14.92 23.59 -16.66
N LEU A 271 15.95 23.03 -17.31
CA LEU A 271 17.35 22.96 -16.87
C LEU A 271 17.56 22.62 -15.38
N LEU A 272 17.10 21.46 -14.93
CA LEU A 272 17.84 20.77 -13.87
C LEU A 272 19.10 20.17 -14.51
N ASP A 273 20.13 20.99 -14.64
CA ASP A 273 21.44 20.60 -15.18
C ASP A 273 22.38 20.06 -14.09
N SER A 274 22.07 20.33 -12.82
CA SER A 274 22.91 19.99 -11.68
C SER A 274 22.11 20.01 -10.37
N ILE A 275 22.62 19.27 -9.38
CA ILE A 275 22.09 19.26 -8.01
C ILE A 275 22.18 20.68 -7.39
N ASN A 276 23.22 21.44 -7.73
CA ASN A 276 23.38 22.84 -7.30
C ASN A 276 22.24 23.74 -7.80
N THR A 277 21.73 23.52 -9.01
CA THR A 277 20.56 24.25 -9.52
C THR A 277 19.30 23.90 -8.73
N LEU A 278 19.06 22.62 -8.44
CA LEU A 278 17.95 22.18 -7.59
C LEU A 278 17.99 22.82 -6.20
N LEU A 279 19.15 22.82 -5.54
CA LEU A 279 19.33 23.42 -4.21
C LEU A 279 19.08 24.93 -4.23
N ARG A 280 19.55 25.65 -5.26
CA ARG A 280 19.28 27.09 -5.40
C ARG A 280 17.80 27.39 -5.52
N LEU A 281 17.04 26.57 -6.26
CA LEU A 281 15.59 26.72 -6.39
C LEU A 281 14.88 26.54 -5.03
N ILE A 282 15.18 25.46 -4.31
CA ILE A 282 14.57 25.19 -2.99
C ILE A 282 14.93 26.28 -1.98
N ARG A 283 16.21 26.70 -1.92
CA ARG A 283 16.66 27.79 -1.02
C ARG A 283 15.96 29.12 -1.32
N SER A 284 15.63 29.35 -2.59
CA SER A 284 14.94 30.55 -3.05
C SER A 284 13.41 30.43 -3.02
N ASP A 285 12.86 29.33 -2.48
CA ASP A 285 11.41 29.07 -2.44
C ASP A 285 10.77 29.07 -3.85
N LYS A 286 11.51 28.60 -4.86
CA LYS A 286 11.06 28.51 -6.25
C LYS A 286 10.86 27.07 -6.67
N HIS A 287 9.71 26.81 -7.28
CA HIS A 287 9.41 25.56 -7.97
C HIS A 287 10.13 25.50 -9.32
N ILE A 288 10.32 24.29 -9.83
CA ILE A 288 10.88 24.12 -11.19
C ILE A 288 9.83 24.57 -12.20
N SER A 289 10.26 25.41 -13.14
CA SER A 289 9.44 25.80 -14.27
C SER A 289 9.22 24.59 -15.17
N ILE A 290 7.98 24.13 -15.25
CA ILE A 290 7.59 23.15 -16.26
C ILE A 290 7.11 23.91 -17.50
N LYS A 291 8.00 24.07 -18.48
CA LYS A 291 7.66 24.72 -19.74
C LYS A 291 6.87 23.77 -20.62
N SER A 292 5.70 24.23 -21.07
CA SER A 292 4.92 23.54 -22.09
C SER A 292 5.39 24.07 -23.45
N ASP A 293 6.46 23.50 -23.97
CA ASP A 293 7.08 24.05 -25.18
C ASP A 293 6.32 23.68 -26.46
N GLU A 294 5.70 22.49 -26.50
CA GLU A 294 4.84 22.09 -27.63
C GLU A 294 3.58 21.34 -27.19
N GLN A 295 2.44 21.74 -27.77
CA GLN A 295 1.16 21.04 -27.64
C GLN A 295 0.96 20.16 -28.87
N ASP A 296 1.28 18.87 -28.71
CA ASP A 296 1.04 17.90 -29.76
C ASP A 296 -0.41 17.48 -29.73
N ARG A 297 -1.07 17.64 -30.89
CA ARG A 297 -2.37 17.02 -31.08
C ARG A 297 -2.19 15.51 -31.12
N ALA A 298 -3.12 14.79 -30.52
CA ALA A 298 -3.12 13.34 -30.52
C ALA A 298 -4.56 12.82 -30.52
N ARG A 299 -4.70 11.53 -30.74
CA ARG A 299 -5.92 10.81 -30.39
C ARG A 299 -5.62 9.89 -29.22
N VAL A 300 -6.63 9.62 -28.40
CA VAL A 300 -6.53 8.66 -27.30
C VAL A 300 -7.82 7.87 -27.20
N ARG A 301 -7.71 6.58 -26.88
CA ARG A 301 -8.81 5.75 -26.39
C ARG A 301 -8.53 5.45 -24.93
N ILE A 302 -9.50 5.66 -24.05
CA ILE A 302 -9.37 5.40 -22.61
C ILE A 302 -10.47 4.41 -22.23
N ALA A 303 -10.11 3.38 -21.47
CA ALA A 303 -11.05 2.39 -20.97
C ALA A 303 -12.22 3.07 -20.23
N PRO A 304 -13.46 2.56 -20.36
CA PRO A 304 -14.61 3.15 -19.69
C PRO A 304 -14.57 2.97 -18.16
N ARG A 305 -13.87 1.92 -17.69
CA ARG A 305 -13.72 1.59 -16.26
C ARG A 305 -12.24 1.56 -15.88
N PRO A 306 -11.89 1.99 -14.67
CA PRO A 306 -10.53 1.87 -14.17
C PRO A 306 -10.21 0.41 -13.87
N PHE A 307 -8.97 0.00 -14.10
CA PHE A 307 -8.51 -1.36 -13.77
C PHE A 307 -7.88 -1.44 -12.38
N ALA A 308 -7.38 -0.32 -11.87
CA ALA A 308 -6.78 -0.24 -10.55
C ALA A 308 -7.10 1.09 -9.85
N LYS A 309 -7.02 1.07 -8.52
CA LYS A 309 -7.16 2.23 -7.63
C LYS A 309 -5.88 2.35 -6.80
N GLY A 310 -5.23 3.50 -6.87
CA GLY A 310 -4.26 3.93 -5.88
C GLY A 310 -4.90 4.88 -4.85
N LYS A 311 -4.14 5.30 -3.84
CA LYS A 311 -4.65 6.13 -2.73
C LYS A 311 -5.47 7.36 -3.17
N ASN A 312 -4.98 8.09 -4.17
CA ASN A 312 -5.59 9.35 -4.60
C ASN A 312 -6.09 9.33 -6.05
N ARG A 313 -5.85 8.24 -6.79
CA ARG A 313 -6.04 8.19 -8.24
C ARG A 313 -6.58 6.86 -8.72
N LEU A 314 -7.40 6.91 -9.76
CA LEU A 314 -7.80 5.75 -10.55
C LEU A 314 -6.87 5.61 -11.75
N ALA A 315 -6.55 4.36 -12.11
CA ALA A 315 -5.75 4.03 -13.28
C ALA A 315 -6.64 3.35 -14.34
N TYR A 316 -6.50 3.79 -15.59
CA TYR A 316 -7.25 3.28 -16.73
C TYR A 316 -6.27 2.79 -17.80
N TYR A 317 -6.58 1.67 -18.44
CA TYR A 317 -5.93 1.31 -19.70
C TYR A 317 -6.24 2.37 -20.74
N ALA A 318 -5.26 2.71 -21.57
CA ALA A 318 -5.44 3.65 -22.67
C ALA A 318 -4.52 3.31 -23.86
N ARG A 319 -4.98 3.63 -25.07
CA ARG A 319 -4.18 3.63 -26.30
C ARG A 319 -3.95 5.05 -26.77
N PHE A 320 -2.69 5.44 -26.89
CA PHE A 320 -2.28 6.76 -27.33
C PHE A 320 -1.80 6.73 -28.79
N TYR A 321 -2.30 7.67 -29.59
CA TYR A 321 -2.03 7.79 -31.02
C TYR A 321 -1.43 9.17 -31.29
N PRO A 322 -0.09 9.30 -31.28
CA PRO A 322 0.59 10.57 -31.55
C PRO A 322 0.30 11.05 -33.00
N SER A 323 0.14 12.36 -33.19
CA SER A 323 0.07 12.93 -34.55
C SER A 323 1.46 13.15 -35.11
N GLY A 324 1.67 12.88 -36.41
CA GLY A 324 2.94 13.20 -37.10
C GLY A 324 3.98 12.08 -37.13
N LEU A 325 3.73 10.94 -36.47
CA LEU A 325 4.51 9.71 -36.62
C LEU A 325 3.90 8.81 -37.70
N ALA A 326 4.60 7.73 -38.08
CA ALA A 326 4.18 6.82 -39.14
C ALA A 326 2.73 6.34 -38.93
N ALA A 327 1.95 6.26 -40.02
CA ALA A 327 0.55 5.88 -39.95
C ALA A 327 0.39 4.49 -39.27
N GLY A 328 -0.19 4.48 -38.06
CA GLY A 328 -0.48 3.25 -37.31
C GLY A 328 0.31 3.04 -36.02
N GLU A 329 1.19 3.95 -35.61
CA GLU A 329 1.87 3.83 -34.31
C GLU A 329 0.88 3.99 -33.14
N VAL A 330 0.85 2.99 -32.26
CA VAL A 330 -0.02 2.95 -31.08
C VAL A 330 0.84 2.66 -29.86
N HIS A 331 0.66 3.47 -28.82
CA HIS A 331 1.35 3.30 -27.54
C HIS A 331 0.33 2.80 -26.52
N GLU A 332 0.58 1.63 -25.94
CA GLU A 332 -0.16 1.14 -24.78
C GLU A 332 0.31 1.92 -23.55
N VAL A 333 -0.63 2.63 -22.92
CA VAL A 333 -0.37 3.57 -21.83
C VAL A 333 -1.36 3.38 -20.70
N VAL A 334 -0.99 3.86 -19.53
CA VAL A 334 -1.89 4.05 -18.39
C VAL A 334 -2.20 5.53 -18.28
N VAL A 335 -3.47 5.86 -18.09
CA VAL A 335 -3.88 7.23 -17.71
C VAL A 335 -4.45 7.24 -16.30
N LYS A 336 -3.99 8.19 -15.48
CA LYS A 336 -4.35 8.34 -14.08
C LYS A 336 -5.19 9.60 -13.85
N GLU A 337 -6.27 9.46 -13.10
CA GLU A 337 -7.18 10.56 -12.72
C GLU A 337 -7.36 10.65 -11.21
N PHE A 338 -7.43 11.85 -10.62
CA PHE A 338 -7.75 12.02 -9.20
C PHE A 338 -9.16 11.56 -8.82
N LEU A 339 -9.28 10.93 -7.64
CA LEU A 339 -10.49 10.31 -7.09
C LEU A 339 -11.59 11.29 -6.65
N ALA A 340 -11.26 12.57 -6.40
CA ALA A 340 -12.17 13.54 -5.80
C ALA A 340 -13.43 13.77 -6.67
N ALA A 341 -14.61 13.50 -6.10
CA ALA A 341 -15.88 13.58 -6.83
C ALA A 341 -16.23 14.99 -7.30
N ASP A 342 -15.89 15.99 -6.51
CA ASP A 342 -16.11 17.40 -6.82
C ASP A 342 -15.17 17.95 -7.91
N GLY A 343 -14.21 17.15 -8.38
CA GLY A 343 -13.23 17.56 -9.39
C GLY A 343 -12.23 18.60 -8.89
N SER A 344 -12.24 18.96 -7.60
CA SER A 344 -11.37 19.99 -7.02
C SER A 344 -9.88 19.70 -7.22
N SER A 345 -9.52 18.42 -7.27
CA SER A 345 -8.15 17.95 -7.51
C SER A 345 -7.83 17.73 -8.99
N ASN A 346 -8.81 17.76 -9.88
CA ASN A 346 -8.65 17.51 -11.32
C ASN A 346 -8.32 18.79 -12.11
N SER A 347 -7.37 19.57 -11.59
CA SER A 347 -6.88 20.79 -12.24
C SER A 347 -5.52 20.56 -12.91
N ALA A 348 -5.24 21.29 -13.99
CA ALA A 348 -3.91 21.27 -14.62
C ALA A 348 -2.78 21.59 -13.63
N LEU A 349 -3.04 22.46 -12.64
CA LEU A 349 -2.07 22.81 -11.60
C LEU A 349 -1.74 21.60 -10.71
N SER A 350 -2.76 20.84 -10.30
CA SER A 350 -2.59 19.64 -9.46
C SER A 350 -1.76 18.57 -10.17
N TYR A 351 -2.00 18.36 -11.46
CA TYR A 351 -1.21 17.43 -12.25
C TYR A 351 0.22 17.93 -12.51
N LYS A 352 0.41 19.23 -12.78
CA LYS A 352 1.76 19.82 -12.90
C LYS A 352 2.58 19.68 -11.63
N ALA A 353 1.96 19.80 -10.45
CA ALA A 353 2.65 19.55 -9.18
C ALA A 353 3.14 18.09 -9.07
N GLN A 354 2.35 17.10 -9.51
CA GLN A 354 2.82 15.70 -9.56
C GLN A 354 3.95 15.51 -10.57
N MET A 355 3.87 16.17 -11.73
CA MET A 355 4.93 16.14 -12.73
C MET A 355 6.24 16.74 -12.20
N GLU A 356 6.17 17.79 -11.39
CA GLU A 356 7.35 18.37 -10.73
C GLU A 356 8.01 17.35 -9.81
N THR A 357 7.23 16.66 -8.97
CA THR A 357 7.76 15.61 -8.08
C THR A 357 8.45 14.50 -8.88
N GLN A 358 7.81 14.00 -9.94
CA GLN A 358 8.38 12.94 -10.77
C GLN A 358 9.61 13.39 -11.56
N THR A 359 9.61 14.64 -12.03
CA THR A 359 10.74 15.29 -12.68
C THR A 359 11.98 15.31 -11.77
N VAL A 360 11.82 15.78 -10.53
CA VAL A 360 12.94 15.88 -9.57
C VAL A 360 13.47 14.49 -9.23
N ALA A 361 12.58 13.54 -8.98
CA ALA A 361 12.96 12.17 -8.68
C ALA A 361 13.68 11.49 -9.86
N SER A 362 13.21 11.71 -11.09
CA SER A 362 13.84 11.21 -12.32
C SER A 362 15.24 11.79 -12.53
N PHE A 363 15.39 13.11 -12.33
CA PHE A 363 16.70 13.77 -12.39
C PHE A 363 17.69 13.16 -11.38
N LEU A 364 17.26 13.00 -10.12
CA LEU A 364 18.10 12.44 -9.07
C LEU A 364 18.44 10.96 -9.33
N ALA A 365 17.52 10.16 -9.88
CA ALA A 365 17.79 8.78 -10.28
C ALA A 365 18.86 8.70 -11.37
N GLY A 366 18.81 9.61 -12.36
CA GLY A 366 19.85 9.75 -13.38
C GLY A 366 21.22 10.07 -12.79
N GLU A 367 21.28 11.04 -11.89
CA GLU A 367 22.52 11.43 -11.20
C GLU A 367 23.05 10.31 -10.29
N PHE A 368 22.16 9.56 -9.63
CA PHE A 368 22.54 8.39 -8.85
C PHE A 368 23.16 7.30 -9.74
N ASN A 369 22.52 6.94 -10.85
CA ASN A 369 23.07 5.96 -11.79
C ASN A 369 24.46 6.37 -12.31
N ARG A 370 24.66 7.66 -12.60
CA ARG A 370 25.96 8.21 -13.01
C ARG A 370 27.00 8.06 -11.90
N HIS A 371 26.63 8.36 -10.65
CA HIS A 371 27.50 8.18 -9.50
C HIS A 371 27.92 6.71 -9.30
N VAL A 372 26.97 5.78 -9.45
CA VAL A 372 27.21 4.33 -9.38
C VAL A 372 28.21 3.87 -10.44
N GLU A 373 28.04 4.35 -11.67
CA GLU A 373 28.93 4.05 -12.80
C GLU A 373 30.35 4.60 -12.58
N GLU A 374 30.45 5.86 -12.13
CA GLU A 374 31.73 6.51 -11.79
C GLU A 374 32.46 5.81 -10.63
N ALA A 375 31.72 5.27 -9.66
CA ALA A 375 32.26 4.47 -8.57
C ALA A 375 32.65 3.04 -8.98
N GLY A 376 32.36 2.63 -10.23
CA GLY A 376 32.63 1.28 -10.74
C GLY A 376 31.80 0.19 -10.06
N LEU A 377 30.64 0.55 -9.50
CA LEU A 377 29.77 -0.38 -8.78
C LEU A 377 28.80 -1.05 -9.75
N ASN A 378 28.64 -2.36 -9.62
CA ASN A 378 27.70 -3.14 -10.43
C ASN A 378 26.35 -3.25 -9.71
N MET A 379 25.42 -2.34 -10.03
CA MET A 379 24.06 -2.34 -9.46
C MET A 379 22.99 -2.19 -10.55
N PRO A 380 21.76 -2.70 -10.30
CA PRO A 380 20.61 -2.43 -11.15
C PRO A 380 20.41 -0.93 -11.37
N ARG A 381 20.11 -0.52 -12.60
CA ARG A 381 19.77 0.87 -12.87
C ARG A 381 18.37 1.16 -12.36
N ILE A 382 18.19 2.36 -11.84
CA ILE A 382 16.88 2.86 -11.44
C ILE A 382 16.46 4.00 -12.37
N GLU A 383 15.26 3.95 -12.91
CA GLU A 383 14.72 5.04 -13.72
C GLU A 383 13.25 5.26 -13.41
N TYR A 384 12.78 6.49 -13.57
CA TYR A 384 11.35 6.77 -13.45
C TYR A 384 10.68 6.70 -14.81
N ALA A 385 9.51 6.07 -14.87
CA ALA A 385 8.70 6.05 -16.08
C ALA A 385 8.39 7.49 -16.53
N PRO A 386 8.47 7.79 -17.83
CA PRO A 386 8.14 9.12 -18.32
C PRO A 386 6.66 9.41 -18.12
N CYS A 387 6.34 10.58 -17.55
CA CYS A 387 4.96 11.02 -17.37
C CYS A 387 4.64 12.26 -18.22
N LYS A 388 3.44 12.33 -18.80
CA LYS A 388 2.94 13.49 -19.58
C LYS A 388 1.58 13.95 -19.08
N LEU A 389 1.33 15.26 -19.03
CA LEU A 389 -0.03 15.79 -18.88
C LEU A 389 -0.79 15.60 -20.19
N LEU A 390 -1.89 14.87 -20.10
CA LEU A 390 -2.83 14.64 -21.18
C LEU A 390 -4.10 15.49 -20.94
N ALA A 391 -4.39 16.41 -21.85
CA ALA A 391 -5.64 17.19 -21.86
C ALA A 391 -6.59 16.61 -22.92
N VAL A 392 -7.68 15.98 -22.49
CA VAL A 392 -8.67 15.34 -23.36
C VAL A 392 -9.87 16.26 -23.51
N VAL A 393 -10.24 16.54 -24.77
CA VAL A 393 -11.39 17.40 -25.09
C VAL A 393 -12.63 16.54 -25.28
N GLN A 394 -13.59 16.66 -24.36
CA GLN A 394 -14.90 16.03 -24.47
C GLN A 394 -15.89 16.99 -25.13
N ARG A 395 -16.47 16.56 -26.25
CA ARG A 395 -17.49 17.34 -26.98
C ARG A 395 -18.88 16.92 -26.53
N GLU A 396 -19.36 17.48 -25.42
CA GLU A 396 -20.77 17.41 -25.05
C GLU A 396 -21.42 18.76 -25.35
N ARG A 397 -22.46 18.81 -26.19
CA ARG A 397 -23.13 20.10 -26.48
C ARG A 397 -23.93 20.54 -25.25
N PRO A 398 -23.83 21.80 -24.78
CA PRO A 398 -23.19 22.97 -25.40
C PRO A 398 -21.79 23.33 -24.85
N VAL A 399 -21.21 22.54 -23.94
CA VAL A 399 -19.99 22.90 -23.19
C VAL A 399 -18.79 22.03 -23.59
N LYS A 400 -17.70 22.65 -24.05
CA LYS A 400 -16.42 21.96 -24.18
C LYS A 400 -15.85 21.69 -22.80
N LEU A 401 -15.88 20.43 -22.36
CA LEU A 401 -15.20 20.01 -21.14
C LEU A 401 -13.79 19.54 -21.49
N VAL A 402 -12.79 20.05 -20.78
CA VAL A 402 -11.42 19.56 -20.86
C VAL A 402 -11.15 18.77 -19.59
N LYS A 403 -10.72 17.53 -19.76
CA LYS A 403 -10.36 16.63 -18.67
C LYS A 403 -8.87 16.35 -18.70
N PHE A 404 -8.22 16.40 -17.55
CA PHE A 404 -6.78 16.19 -17.42
C PHE A 404 -6.50 14.80 -16.86
N TYR A 405 -5.42 14.19 -17.34
CA TYR A 405 -4.87 12.93 -16.85
C TYR A 405 -3.34 13.02 -16.81
N LEU A 406 -2.72 12.21 -15.95
CA LEU A 406 -1.31 11.83 -16.13
C LEU A 406 -1.24 10.58 -16.97
N MET A 407 -0.42 10.62 -18.02
CA MET A 407 -0.19 9.50 -18.92
C MET A 407 1.23 8.97 -18.71
N GLU A 408 1.37 7.67 -18.56
CA GLU A 408 2.62 6.93 -18.41
C GLU A 408 2.58 5.64 -19.24
N PRO A 409 3.71 5.02 -19.59
CA PRO A 409 3.73 3.73 -20.27
C PRO A 409 3.00 2.64 -19.48
N LEU A 410 2.35 1.71 -20.19
CA LEU A 410 1.87 0.47 -19.56
C LEU A 410 3.07 -0.41 -19.20
N LEU A 411 3.30 -0.62 -17.90
CA LEU A 411 4.32 -1.52 -17.39
C LEU A 411 3.67 -2.87 -17.06
N LEU A 412 4.32 -3.95 -17.50
CA LEU A 412 3.85 -5.32 -17.29
C LEU A 412 4.66 -5.99 -16.18
N GLY A 413 4.01 -6.87 -15.41
CA GLY A 413 4.60 -7.59 -14.29
C GLY A 413 3.98 -7.20 -12.95
N SER A 414 4.62 -7.65 -11.87
CA SER A 414 4.20 -7.32 -10.52
C SER A 414 4.76 -5.97 -10.09
N MET A 415 3.91 -5.13 -9.51
CA MET A 415 4.34 -3.88 -8.88
C MET A 415 4.90 -4.18 -7.49
N HIS A 416 6.06 -3.62 -7.18
CA HIS A 416 6.72 -3.72 -5.88
C HIS A 416 6.84 -2.34 -5.24
N LYS A 417 6.77 -2.28 -3.91
CA LYS A 417 7.04 -1.06 -3.13
C LYS A 417 8.18 -1.34 -2.15
N TRP A 418 9.37 -0.83 -2.42
CA TRP A 418 10.58 -1.10 -1.64
C TRP A 418 10.70 -0.22 -0.38
N ASN A 419 10.15 0.98 -0.42
CA ASN A 419 9.94 1.80 0.77
C ASN A 419 8.70 2.68 0.59
N ASN A 420 8.22 3.28 1.69
CA ASN A 420 7.15 4.27 1.62
C ASN A 420 7.63 5.66 2.09
N ASN A 421 6.74 6.65 2.04
CA ASN A 421 7.02 7.99 2.51
C ASN A 421 6.89 8.17 4.04
N TYR A 422 7.00 7.09 4.81
CA TYR A 422 6.95 7.10 6.27
C TYR A 422 7.62 5.88 6.95
N GLY A 423 8.84 5.53 6.52
CA GLY A 423 9.71 4.59 7.24
C GLY A 423 9.42 3.10 7.06
N PHE A 424 8.46 2.70 6.23
CA PHE A 424 8.34 1.31 5.79
C PHE A 424 9.49 0.96 4.85
N GLN A 425 10.00 -0.26 5.00
CA GLN A 425 10.89 -0.92 4.05
C GLN A 425 10.35 -2.31 3.78
N ASP A 426 10.42 -2.73 2.51
CA ASP A 426 10.07 -4.08 2.12
C ASP A 426 11.17 -5.03 2.62
N LEU A 427 10.88 -5.76 3.69
CA LEU A 427 11.82 -6.74 4.24
C LEU A 427 11.78 -8.07 3.48
N ALA A 428 10.74 -8.32 2.68
CA ALA A 428 10.63 -9.53 1.87
C ALA A 428 11.47 -9.39 0.59
N ASP A 429 11.58 -8.17 0.07
CA ASP A 429 12.44 -7.81 -1.05
C ASP A 429 13.31 -6.57 -0.75
N PRO A 430 14.37 -6.71 0.08
CA PRO A 430 15.10 -5.58 0.67
C PRO A 430 15.77 -4.61 -0.31
N GLN A 431 16.15 -5.08 -1.51
CA GLN A 431 16.84 -4.32 -2.56
C GLN A 431 17.70 -3.14 -2.04
N PRO A 432 18.87 -3.39 -1.42
CA PRO A 432 19.63 -2.36 -0.70
C PRO A 432 19.97 -1.10 -1.52
N HIS A 433 20.15 -1.22 -2.83
CA HIS A 433 20.41 -0.08 -3.72
C HIS A 433 19.23 0.92 -3.77
N MET A 434 18.00 0.46 -3.52
CA MET A 434 16.81 1.31 -3.41
C MET A 434 16.87 2.17 -2.15
N GLN A 435 17.24 1.58 -1.01
CA GLN A 435 17.39 2.34 0.23
C GLN A 435 18.60 3.29 0.14
N ALA A 436 19.68 2.83 -0.49
CA ALA A 436 20.85 3.67 -0.76
C ALA A 436 20.50 4.87 -1.65
N PHE A 437 19.63 4.71 -2.66
CA PHE A 437 19.16 5.85 -3.46
C PHE A 437 18.43 6.89 -2.60
N SER A 438 17.45 6.48 -1.79
CA SER A 438 16.76 7.39 -0.87
C SER A 438 17.73 8.13 0.06
N HIS A 439 18.66 7.40 0.69
CA HIS A 439 19.68 8.00 1.56
C HIS A 439 20.62 8.95 0.79
N TRP A 440 21.13 8.53 -0.37
CA TRP A 440 22.01 9.33 -1.22
C TRP A 440 21.33 10.64 -1.65
N THR A 441 20.06 10.62 -2.01
CA THR A 441 19.32 11.86 -2.34
C THR A 441 19.27 12.82 -1.16
N HIS A 442 19.21 12.31 0.07
CA HIS A 442 19.25 13.14 1.27
C HIS A 442 20.60 13.82 1.47
N VAL A 443 21.67 13.05 1.35
CA VAL A 443 23.04 13.55 1.56
C VAL A 443 23.45 14.53 0.47
N VAL A 444 23.25 14.18 -0.80
CA VAL A 444 23.70 15.00 -1.93
C VAL A 444 22.93 16.31 -2.05
N THR A 445 21.75 16.39 -1.43
CA THR A 445 20.91 17.60 -1.42
C THR A 445 21.05 18.42 -0.14
N ASP A 446 22.17 18.31 0.58
CA ASP A 446 22.42 19.01 1.84
C ASP A 446 21.26 18.85 2.85
N GLU A 447 20.71 17.63 2.94
CA GLU A 447 19.59 17.25 3.81
C GLU A 447 18.29 18.03 3.51
N MET A 448 18.21 18.77 2.40
CA MET A 448 17.05 19.60 2.06
C MET A 448 15.87 18.80 1.53
N LEU A 449 16.13 17.67 0.85
CA LEU A 449 15.09 16.78 0.34
C LEU A 449 15.48 15.31 0.47
N MET A 450 14.52 14.40 0.31
CA MET A 450 14.77 12.95 0.23
C MET A 450 13.69 12.32 -0.65
N VAL A 451 14.09 11.53 -1.64
CA VAL A 451 13.16 10.77 -2.51
C VAL A 451 12.80 9.46 -1.81
N VAL A 452 11.51 9.19 -1.68
CA VAL A 452 10.93 8.04 -0.97
C VAL A 452 9.68 7.56 -1.71
N ASP A 453 8.96 6.57 -1.14
CA ASP A 453 7.84 5.88 -1.82
C ASP A 453 8.31 5.22 -3.12
N LEU A 454 9.47 4.57 -3.05
CA LEU A 454 10.08 3.89 -4.19
C LEU A 454 9.25 2.65 -4.51
N GLN A 455 8.50 2.72 -5.60
CA GLN A 455 7.62 1.66 -6.09
C GLN A 455 7.67 1.58 -7.61
N GLY A 456 7.54 0.38 -8.16
CA GLY A 456 7.76 0.16 -9.58
C GLY A 456 7.81 -1.30 -10.00
N PHE A 457 8.44 -1.55 -11.14
CA PHE A 457 8.48 -2.85 -11.81
C PHE A 457 9.93 -3.21 -12.13
N ARG A 458 10.24 -4.51 -12.02
CA ARG A 458 11.48 -5.07 -12.54
C ARG A 458 11.35 -5.26 -14.04
N THR A 459 12.29 -4.75 -14.82
CA THR A 459 12.32 -4.91 -16.27
C THR A 459 13.63 -5.58 -16.68
N LEU A 460 13.60 -6.39 -17.74
CA LEU A 460 14.81 -6.93 -18.34
C LEU A 460 15.31 -5.96 -19.40
N ASN A 461 16.57 -5.57 -19.33
CA ASN A 461 17.19 -4.74 -20.36
C ASN A 461 17.81 -5.58 -21.49
N GLN A 462 18.36 -4.91 -22.50
CA GLN A 462 18.90 -5.55 -23.72
C GLN A 462 20.08 -6.50 -23.47
N LYS A 463 20.65 -6.51 -22.26
CA LYS A 463 21.73 -7.41 -21.85
C LYS A 463 21.25 -8.48 -20.86
N ASP A 464 19.95 -8.69 -20.76
CA ASP A 464 19.28 -9.57 -19.79
C ASP A 464 19.57 -9.21 -18.32
N ASN A 465 20.01 -7.99 -18.04
CA ASN A 465 20.14 -7.48 -16.67
C ASN A 465 18.79 -6.93 -16.20
N ILE A 466 18.55 -7.03 -14.89
CA ILE A 466 17.35 -6.46 -14.26
C ILE A 466 17.59 -4.97 -14.03
N ASP A 467 16.76 -4.14 -14.64
CA ASP A 467 16.60 -2.72 -14.31
C ASP A 467 15.28 -2.53 -13.53
N ILE A 468 15.15 -1.38 -12.86
CA ILE A 468 13.96 -1.02 -12.10
C ILE A 468 13.35 0.25 -12.68
N VAL A 469 12.10 0.14 -13.12
CA VAL A 469 11.30 1.27 -13.58
C VAL A 469 10.33 1.69 -12.47
N LEU A 470 10.59 2.85 -11.89
CA LEU A 470 9.85 3.46 -10.80
C LEU A 470 8.70 4.35 -11.32
N ILE A 471 7.66 4.47 -10.49
CA ILE A 471 6.50 5.31 -10.73
C ILE A 471 6.12 6.04 -9.45
N ASP A 472 5.37 7.14 -9.60
CA ASP A 472 4.68 7.80 -8.48
C ASP A 472 5.54 8.08 -7.23
N PRO A 473 6.67 8.81 -7.36
CA PRO A 473 7.53 9.11 -6.22
C PRO A 473 6.85 10.02 -5.20
N ALA A 474 7.34 9.96 -3.96
CA ALA A 474 7.17 11.01 -2.97
C ALA A 474 8.51 11.68 -2.67
N ILE A 475 8.46 12.96 -2.31
CA ILE A 475 9.66 13.71 -1.90
C ILE A 475 9.37 14.38 -0.57
N HIS A 476 10.18 14.07 0.44
CA HIS A 476 10.27 14.87 1.65
C HIS A 476 11.12 16.09 1.36
N CYS A 477 10.68 17.26 1.78
CA CYS A 477 11.41 18.52 1.60
C CYS A 477 11.23 19.40 2.82
N VAL A 478 12.32 20.03 3.26
CA VAL A 478 12.31 20.97 4.40
C VAL A 478 11.37 22.17 4.17
N LYS A 479 11.02 22.45 2.92
CA LYS A 479 10.00 23.43 2.54
C LYS A 479 8.62 22.77 2.49
N SER A 480 7.74 23.09 3.44
CA SER A 480 6.41 22.50 3.56
C SER A 480 5.47 22.79 2.37
N GLY A 481 5.71 23.85 1.61
CA GLY A 481 4.96 24.17 0.39
C GLY A 481 5.32 23.30 -0.83
N PHE A 482 6.40 22.52 -0.75
CA PHE A 482 6.91 21.73 -1.87
C PHE A 482 6.35 20.30 -1.86
N TYR A 483 6.13 19.76 -3.06
CA TYR A 483 5.78 18.36 -3.35
C TYR A 483 4.50 17.82 -2.71
N GLY A 484 3.60 18.72 -2.28
CA GLY A 484 2.22 18.39 -1.92
C GLY A 484 2.06 17.48 -0.69
N ALA A 485 0.93 16.79 -0.62
CA ALA A 485 0.50 16.05 0.58
C ALA A 485 1.28 14.76 0.86
N THR A 486 2.24 14.38 0.01
CA THR A 486 3.16 13.25 0.26
C THR A 486 4.48 13.71 0.87
N ASN A 487 4.74 15.02 0.95
CA ASN A 487 5.83 15.59 1.72
C ASN A 487 5.50 15.52 3.22
N MET A 488 6.09 14.54 3.92
CA MET A 488 5.87 14.31 5.36
C MET A 488 6.98 14.88 6.24
N ALA A 489 7.83 15.78 5.71
CA ALA A 489 8.94 16.36 6.46
C ALA A 489 8.49 16.97 7.81
N SER A 490 7.41 17.76 7.83
CA SER A 490 6.86 18.38 9.05
C SER A 490 6.25 17.37 10.03
N LEU A 491 6.05 16.12 9.60
CA LEU A 491 5.52 15.02 10.40
C LEU A 491 6.59 13.98 10.74
N GLY A 492 7.87 14.29 10.51
CA GLY A 492 8.99 13.40 10.84
C GLY A 492 9.32 12.36 9.78
N GLY A 493 9.00 12.63 8.50
CA GLY A 493 9.21 11.67 7.40
C GLY A 493 10.69 11.33 7.17
N PHE A 494 11.59 12.31 7.29
CA PHE A 494 13.04 12.08 7.20
C PHE A 494 13.51 11.13 8.31
N GLU A 495 13.11 11.41 9.55
CA GLU A 495 13.46 10.64 10.72
C GLU A 495 12.90 9.23 10.66
N ALA A 496 11.68 9.04 10.13
CA ALA A 496 11.09 7.72 9.94
C ALA A 496 11.90 6.87 8.97
N PHE A 497 12.32 7.44 7.83
CA PHE A 497 13.21 6.76 6.89
C PHE A 497 14.56 6.45 7.52
N LEU A 498 15.27 7.45 8.06
CA LEU A 498 16.60 7.27 8.64
C LEU A 498 16.60 6.27 9.81
N HIS A 499 15.52 6.21 10.58
CA HIS A 499 15.39 5.27 11.68
C HIS A 499 15.35 3.82 11.20
N SER A 500 14.43 3.53 10.28
CA SER A 500 14.30 2.20 9.71
C SER A 500 15.57 1.83 8.92
N HIS A 501 16.17 2.78 8.19
CA HIS A 501 17.37 2.54 7.39
C HIS A 501 18.56 2.09 8.26
N ASN A 502 18.78 2.78 9.38
CA ASN A 502 19.90 2.49 10.28
C ASN A 502 19.59 1.42 11.34
N ASN A 503 18.42 0.77 11.31
CA ASN A 503 18.05 -0.19 12.34
C ASN A 503 18.80 -1.52 12.12
N PRO A 504 19.60 -2.01 13.08
CA PRO A 504 20.36 -3.26 12.93
C PRO A 504 19.48 -4.49 12.66
N MET A 505 18.20 -4.44 13.07
CA MET A 505 17.23 -5.49 12.78
C MET A 505 16.97 -5.64 11.28
N PHE A 506 17.00 -4.53 10.53
CA PHE A 506 16.75 -4.49 9.10
C PHE A 506 18.06 -4.53 8.29
N ALA A 507 19.17 -4.09 8.89
CA ALA A 507 20.52 -4.21 8.33
C ALA A 507 20.88 -5.65 7.91
N ASN A 508 20.63 -6.63 8.79
CA ASN A 508 20.95 -8.05 8.55
C ASN A 508 19.97 -8.77 7.62
N LEU A 509 18.83 -8.13 7.30
CA LEU A 509 17.81 -8.64 6.37
C LEU A 509 17.97 -8.02 4.98
N GLY A 510 19.16 -7.51 4.65
CA GLY A 510 19.49 -6.89 3.36
C GLY A 510 19.50 -5.35 3.35
N GLY A 511 19.37 -4.68 4.51
CA GLY A 511 19.35 -3.22 4.64
C GLY A 511 20.72 -2.54 4.76
N HIS A 512 21.79 -3.27 5.08
CA HIS A 512 23.16 -2.76 5.17
C HIS A 512 24.16 -3.82 4.71
N ASP A 513 24.20 -4.04 3.40
CA ASP A 513 25.45 -4.48 2.78
C ASP A 513 26.33 -3.26 2.53
N GLY A 514 27.65 -3.46 2.44
CA GLY A 514 28.66 -2.41 2.22
C GLY A 514 28.43 -1.47 1.02
N ASN A 515 27.37 -1.68 0.23
CA ASN A 515 26.89 -0.79 -0.81
C ASN A 515 26.47 0.58 -0.27
N CYS A 516 25.70 0.68 0.82
CA CYS A 516 25.26 2.01 1.29
C CYS A 516 26.45 2.84 1.80
N GLU A 517 27.39 2.23 2.53
CA GLU A 517 28.63 2.89 2.96
C GLU A 517 29.57 3.22 1.78
N ALA A 518 29.61 2.36 0.74
CA ALA A 518 30.38 2.63 -0.47
C ALA A 518 29.76 3.73 -1.36
N LEU A 519 28.44 3.91 -1.31
CA LEU A 519 27.67 4.86 -2.13
C LEU A 519 27.43 6.20 -1.45
N VAL A 520 27.39 6.21 -0.11
CA VAL A 520 27.12 7.39 0.71
C VAL A 520 28.41 7.75 1.44
N MET A 521 29.44 8.15 0.67
CA MET A 521 30.60 8.79 1.27
C MET A 521 30.24 10.22 1.67
N ASP A 522 30.75 10.68 2.83
CA ASP A 522 30.71 12.09 3.29
C ASP A 522 31.40 13.01 2.26
N CYS A 523 30.73 13.33 1.16
CA CYS A 523 31.40 13.88 0.00
C CYS A 523 31.63 15.39 0.16
N LYS A 524 32.78 15.75 0.77
CA LYS A 524 33.36 17.10 0.63
C LYS A 524 33.84 17.36 -0.80
N ASP A 525 34.13 16.32 -1.59
CA ASP A 525 34.71 16.45 -2.94
C ASP A 525 33.65 16.82 -4.00
N PHE A 526 32.37 16.45 -3.81
CA PHE A 526 31.26 16.89 -4.68
C PHE A 526 30.91 18.38 -4.47
N ARG A 527 31.30 18.95 -3.32
CA ARG A 527 31.03 20.36 -2.98
C ARG A 527 31.87 21.36 -3.77
N GLN A 528 32.92 20.89 -4.45
CA GLN A 528 33.90 21.77 -5.12
C GLN A 528 34.05 21.54 -6.64
N GLY A 529 33.32 20.58 -7.23
CA GLY A 529 33.56 20.17 -8.62
C GLY A 529 32.30 19.89 -9.43
N CYS A 530 31.40 20.88 -9.56
CA CYS A 530 30.41 21.03 -10.65
C CYS A 530 29.96 22.49 -10.73
#